data_AF-A0A2W1JNT3-F1
#
_entry.id   AF-A0A2W1JNT3-F1
#
_cell.length_a   1.000
_cell.length_b   1.000
_cell.length_c   1.000
_cell.angle_alpha   90.00
_cell.angle_beta   90.00
_cell.angle_gamma   90.00
#
_symmetry.space_group_name_H-M   'P 1'
#
loop_
_entity.id
_entity.type
_entity.pdbx_description
1 polymer ?
#
loop_
_entity_poly.entity_id
_entity_poly.type
_entity_poly.pdbx_seq_one_letter_code
_entity_poly.pdbx_strand_id
1 'polypeptide(L)' 'MTAPAIPNASDAPRWLQTLQYTFNPLESMDQAAVRCGDLFNAPVIGKHAQVLFVSHPEAIQKFFPATPKN' A
#
# COMPACT_ATOMS: atom_id res chain seq x y z
N MET A 1 -16.72 14.59 12.72
CA MET A 1 -16.39 14.07 11.38
C MET A 1 -15.20 13.14 11.54
N THR A 2 -15.39 11.83 11.43
CA THR A 2 -14.30 10.85 11.40
C THR A 2 -13.63 10.95 10.03
N ALA A 3 -12.29 11.03 10.00
CA ALA A 3 -11.54 10.98 8.75
C ALA A 3 -11.87 9.66 8.02
N PRO A 4 -11.92 9.66 6.67
CA PRO A 4 -12.15 8.44 5.90
C PRO A 4 -11.09 7.40 6.25
N ALA A 5 -11.53 6.17 6.54
CA ALA A 5 -10.64 5.07 6.85
C ALA A 5 -9.88 4.63 5.59
N ILE A 6 -8.57 4.39 5.72
CA ILE A 6 -7.76 3.85 4.62
C ILE A 6 -8.20 2.39 4.38
N PRO A 7 -8.50 1.99 3.13
CA PRO A 7 -8.92 0.63 2.83
C PRO A 7 -7.77 -0.36 3.07
N ASN A 8 -8.11 -1.56 3.54
CA ASN A 8 -7.16 -2.67 3.59
C ASN A 8 -7.16 -3.41 2.25
N ALA A 9 -5.98 -3.83 1.76
CA ALA A 9 -5.84 -4.56 0.50
C ALA A 9 -6.55 -5.92 0.48
N SER A 10 -6.74 -6.51 1.67
CA SER A 10 -7.34 -7.82 1.87
C SER A 10 -7.80 -7.97 3.32
N ASP A 11 -8.92 -8.68 3.51
CA ASP A 11 -9.43 -9.10 4.82
C ASP A 11 -8.85 -10.46 5.27
N ALA A 12 -8.00 -11.09 4.43
CA ALA A 12 -7.38 -12.36 4.77
C ALA A 12 -6.44 -12.24 6.00
N PRO A 13 -6.15 -13.33 6.72
CA PRO A 13 -5.16 -13.30 7.79
C PRO A 13 -3.79 -12.82 7.30
N ARG A 14 -3.08 -12.05 8.13
CA ARG A 14 -1.79 -11.43 7.78
C ARG A 14 -0.78 -12.43 7.21
N TRP A 15 -0.65 -13.61 7.82
CA TRP A 15 0.30 -14.64 7.37
C TRP A 15 0.01 -15.10 5.93
N LEU A 16 -1.26 -15.19 5.56
CA LEU A 16 -1.68 -15.58 4.22
C LEU A 16 -1.38 -14.46 3.20
N GLN A 17 -1.69 -13.22 3.57
CA GLN A 17 -1.34 -12.06 2.74
C GLN A 17 0.19 -11.98 2.52
N THR A 18 0.98 -12.21 3.56
CA THR A 18 2.45 -12.24 3.47
C THR A 18 2.94 -13.35 2.54
N LEU A 19 2.37 -14.56 2.61
CA LEU A 19 2.72 -15.64 1.67
C LEU A 19 2.37 -15.26 0.23
N GLN A 20 1.16 -14.76 -0.02
CA GLN A 20 0.72 -14.31 -1.34
C GLN A 20 1.66 -13.24 -1.92
N TYR A 21 1.98 -12.23 -1.11
CA TYR A 21 2.91 -11.16 -1.50
C TYR A 21 4.33 -11.70 -1.73
N THR A 22 4.78 -12.70 -0.97
CA THR A 22 6.12 -13.28 -1.13
C THR A 22 6.25 -14.06 -2.45
N PHE A 23 5.21 -14.80 -2.84
CA PHE A 23 5.23 -15.58 -4.08
C PHE A 23 4.92 -14.73 -5.32
N ASN A 24 3.95 -13.82 -5.24
CA ASN A 24 3.47 -13.01 -6.37
C ASN A 24 3.22 -11.54 -5.94
N PRO A 25 4.29 -10.75 -5.66
CA PRO A 25 4.16 -9.41 -5.11
C PRO A 25 3.44 -8.44 -6.04
N LEU A 26 3.81 -8.43 -7.34
CA LEU A 26 3.24 -7.51 -8.32
C LEU A 26 1.75 -7.76 -8.54
N GLU A 27 1.36 -9.02 -8.76
CA GLU A 27 -0.05 -9.39 -8.94
C GLU A 27 -0.87 -9.06 -7.68
N SER A 28 -0.31 -9.31 -6.49
CA SER A 28 -0.97 -8.96 -5.23
C SER A 28 -1.22 -7.45 -5.11
N MET A 29 -0.26 -6.63 -5.55
CA MET A 29 -0.39 -5.16 -5.56
C MET A 29 -1.39 -4.69 -6.61
N ASP A 30 -1.36 -5.23 -7.82
CA ASP A 30 -2.28 -4.86 -8.91
C ASP A 30 -3.73 -5.20 -8.52
N GLN A 31 -3.97 -6.40 -7.98
CA GLN A 31 -5.30 -6.79 -7.51
C GLN A 31 -5.79 -5.89 -6.37
N ALA A 32 -4.90 -5.47 -5.47
CA ALA A 32 -5.24 -4.53 -4.40
C ALA A 32 -5.54 -3.13 -4.97
N ALA A 33 -4.77 -2.64 -5.93
CA ALA A 33 -4.98 -1.35 -6.57
C ALA A 33 -6.31 -1.29 -7.34
N VAL A 34 -6.69 -2.36 -8.03
CA VAL A 34 -8.00 -2.46 -8.70
C VAL A 34 -9.16 -2.34 -7.71
N ARG A 35 -9.01 -2.87 -6.49
CA ARG A 35 -10.06 -2.86 -5.46
C ARG A 35 -10.09 -1.58 -4.62
N CYS A 36 -8.91 -1.07 -4.27
CA CYS A 36 -8.74 -0.03 -3.25
C CYS A 36 -8.26 1.31 -3.83
N GLY A 37 -7.91 1.36 -5.11
CA GLY A 37 -7.34 2.54 -5.77
C GLY A 37 -5.88 2.77 -5.39
N ASP A 38 -5.48 4.04 -5.40
CA ASP A 38 -4.07 4.44 -5.30
C ASP A 38 -3.47 4.42 -3.89
N LEU A 39 -4.29 4.14 -2.88
CA LEU A 39 -3.91 4.26 -1.47
C LEU A 39 -4.57 3.17 -0.63
N PHE A 40 -3.76 2.22 -0.13
CA PHE A 40 -4.29 1.13 0.68
C PHE A 40 -3.27 0.60 1.69
N ASN A 41 -3.77 0.02 2.77
CA ASN A 41 -2.98 -0.62 3.80
C ASN A 41 -2.83 -2.12 3.51
N ALA A 42 -1.60 -2.63 3.52
CA ALA A 42 -1.29 -4.04 3.35
C ALA A 42 -0.08 -4.44 4.22
N PRO A 43 -0.28 -4.95 5.46
CA PRO A 43 0.80 -5.21 6.42
C PRO A 43 1.59 -6.49 6.10
N VAL A 44 2.04 -6.61 4.85
CA VAL A 44 2.73 -7.78 4.28
C VAL A 44 4.25 -7.67 4.36
N ILE A 45 4.80 -6.46 4.59
CA ILE A 45 6.24 -6.18 4.68
C ILE A 45 6.66 -5.97 6.14
N GLY A 46 7.67 -6.71 6.58
CA GLY A 46 8.27 -6.56 7.91
C GLY A 46 7.30 -6.83 9.06
N LYS A 47 7.58 -6.25 10.23
CA LYS A 47 6.80 -6.45 11.47
C LYS A 47 5.80 -5.32 11.76
N HIS A 48 5.55 -4.43 10.80
CA HIS A 48 4.69 -3.27 11.00
C HIS A 48 3.21 -3.65 10.99
N ALA A 49 2.41 -3.05 11.86
CA ALA A 49 0.96 -3.28 11.90
C ALA A 49 0.22 -2.61 10.73
N GLN A 50 0.84 -1.58 10.14
CA GLN A 50 0.35 -0.87 8.97
C GLN A 50 1.51 -0.64 8.01
N VAL A 51 1.28 -0.91 6.73
CA VAL A 51 2.20 -0.61 5.63
C VAL A 51 1.34 -0.04 4.52
N LEU A 52 1.58 1.24 4.23
CA LEU A 52 0.79 1.99 3.27
C LEU A 52 1.41 1.89 1.89
N PHE A 53 0.65 1.38 0.94
CA PHE A 53 1.00 1.40 -0.47
C PHE A 53 0.43 2.66 -1.09
N VAL A 54 1.27 3.40 -1.82
CA VAL A 54 0.94 4.69 -2.42
C VAL A 54 1.37 4.66 -3.88
N SER A 55 0.41 4.71 -4.81
CA SER A 55 0.66 4.88 -6.25
C SER A 55 0.22 6.25 -6.78
N HIS A 56 -0.43 7.06 -5.95
CA HIS A 56 -0.95 8.35 -6.38
C HIS A 56 0.20 9.34 -6.71
N PRO A 57 0.33 9.83 -7.96
CA PRO A 57 1.50 10.62 -8.37
C PRO A 57 1.73 11.89 -7.54
N GLU A 58 0.66 12.59 -7.14
CA GLU A 58 0.78 13.78 -6.29
C GLU A 58 1.23 13.45 -4.86
N ALA A 59 0.82 12.29 -4.34
CA ALA A 59 1.22 11.85 -3.01
C ALA A 59 2.71 11.44 -3.00
N ILE A 60 3.15 10.74 -4.04
CA ILE A 60 4.57 10.39 -4.23
C ILE A 60 5.43 11.65 -4.28
N GLN A 61 5.01 12.69 -5.02
CA GLN A 61 5.72 13.97 -5.08
C GLN A 61 5.83 14.67 -3.71
N LYS A 62 4.84 14.50 -2.82
CA LYS A 62 4.88 15.03 -1.45
C LYS A 62 5.87 14.25 -0.55
N PHE A 63 6.01 12.94 -0.74
CA PHE A 63 6.98 12.12 -0.01
C PHE A 63 8.41 12.30 -0.53
N PHE A 64 8.55 12.48 -1.84
CA PHE A 64 9.83 12.63 -2.53
C PHE A 64 9.85 13.97 -3.29
N PRO A 65 9.87 15.12 -2.58
CA PRO A 65 10.03 16.40 -3.24
C PRO A 65 11.37 16.41 -3.98
N ALA A 66 11.37 16.86 -5.23
CA ALA A 66 12.61 17.04 -5.97
C ALA A 66 13.52 18.00 -5.15
N THR A 67 14.69 17.52 -4.75
CA THR A 67 15.72 18.40 -4.19
C THR A 67 16.10 19.42 -5.26
N PRO A 68 16.04 20.73 -4.99
CA PRO A 68 16.49 21.72 -5.95
C PRO A 68 17.95 21.44 -6.31
N LYS A 69 18.25 21.35 -7.60
CA LYS A 69 19.63 21.33 -8.10
C LYS A 69 20.19 22.74 -7.94
N ASN A 70 21.04 22.94 -6.94
CA ASN A 70 21.94 24.09 -6.85
C ASN A 70 23.29 23.73 -7.46
#